data_AF-A0ABD5WYI1-F1
#
_entry.id   AF-A0ABD5WYI1-F1
#
_cell.length_a   1.000
_cell.length_b   1.000
_cell.length_c   1.000
_cell.angle_alpha   90.00
_cell.angle_beta   90.00
_cell.angle_gamma   90.00
#
_symmetry.space_group_name_H-M   'P 1'
#
loop_
_entity.id
_entity.type
_entity.pdbx_description
1 polymer ?
#
loop_
_entity_poly.entity_id
_entity_poly.type
_entity_poly.pdbx_seq_one_letter_code
_entity_poly.pdbx_strand_id
1 'polypeptide(L)'
;MTAHRLLHVDADTDRRGAVADRLDADGRFVVDPEFSGGTAADTLGHESYDALVVGHPLPDDTDEFVRRVRGGYPDLPIVTYGEETAFDADTTRRLFRAGVTDHLPIGDDEAYAVLVDRLDGAVEAFHDRQRTRESAATLRRLSDAIADAPESLDGSIDDVLGAVRDTYEVDYAGLARIVDDEFRFVAGRGVPDLRRELSETVPLEETYCATIVEEGRTVASNADGGMADRGRPLIGQRLGLECYLGTPVYVDDELFGTLCVVDRSRRQGFAAWEREGIELVARWIARELEHDREKARLRAALDDR
;
A
#
# COMPACT_ATOMS: atom_id res chain seq x y z
N MET A 1 -14.17 3.66 11.46
CA MET A 1 -12.74 3.52 11.78
C MET A 1 -12.58 2.14 12.36
N THR A 2 -11.58 1.37 11.92
CA THR A 2 -11.23 0.10 12.55
C THR A 2 -10.44 0.42 13.81
N ALA A 3 -10.84 -0.13 14.95
CA ALA A 3 -10.14 0.09 16.21
C ALA A 3 -8.73 -0.54 16.19
N HIS A 4 -7.76 0.13 16.81
CA HIS A 4 -6.37 -0.29 16.88
C HIS A 4 -6.16 -1.35 17.96
N ARG A 5 -5.46 -2.43 17.65
CA ARG A 5 -5.20 -3.51 18.62
C ARG A 5 -3.98 -3.18 19.48
N LEU A 6 -4.17 -3.07 20.78
CA LEU A 6 -3.10 -2.82 21.74
C LEU A 6 -2.86 -4.08 22.58
N LEU A 7 -1.59 -4.45 22.75
CA LEU A 7 -1.21 -5.42 23.77
C LEU A 7 -0.81 -4.66 25.04
N HIS A 8 -1.53 -4.87 26.13
CA HIS A 8 -1.35 -4.13 27.37
C HIS A 8 -0.75 -5.02 28.46
N VAL A 9 0.50 -4.77 28.79
CA VAL A 9 1.28 -5.59 29.73
C VAL A 9 1.48 -4.84 31.04
N ASP A 10 0.85 -5.30 32.10
CA ASP A 10 1.08 -4.77 33.45
C ASP A 10 0.79 -5.85 34.49
N ALA A 11 1.67 -6.02 35.46
CA ALA A 11 1.50 -6.99 36.53
C ALA A 11 0.52 -6.51 37.62
N ASP A 12 0.37 -5.19 37.77
CA ASP A 12 -0.60 -4.61 38.69
C ASP A 12 -1.99 -4.65 38.06
N THR A 13 -2.88 -5.47 38.64
CA THR A 13 -4.21 -5.70 38.07
C THR A 13 -5.13 -4.49 38.21
N ASP A 14 -5.00 -3.72 39.28
CA ASP A 14 -5.83 -2.54 39.52
C ASP A 14 -5.42 -1.41 38.57
N ARG A 15 -4.11 -1.19 38.45
CA ARG A 15 -3.53 -0.23 37.50
C ARG A 15 -3.82 -0.60 36.05
N ARG A 16 -3.69 -1.89 35.70
CA ARG A 16 -4.02 -2.38 34.36
C ARG A 16 -5.49 -2.16 34.05
N GLY A 17 -6.40 -2.46 34.98
CA GLY A 17 -7.83 -2.20 34.79
C GLY A 17 -8.11 -0.72 34.56
N ALA A 18 -7.55 0.16 35.39
CA ALA A 18 -7.75 1.61 35.29
C ALA A 18 -7.23 2.23 33.98
N VAL A 19 -6.12 1.70 33.44
CA VAL A 19 -5.56 2.11 32.13
C VAL A 19 -6.40 1.53 30.99
N ALA A 20 -6.77 0.25 31.06
CA ALA A 20 -7.56 -0.41 30.04
C ALA A 20 -8.93 0.26 29.84
N ASP A 21 -9.62 0.59 30.94
CA ASP A 21 -10.92 1.30 30.90
C ASP A 21 -10.82 2.66 30.17
N ARG A 22 -9.67 3.33 30.28
CA ARG A 22 -9.45 4.64 29.63
C ARG A 22 -9.03 4.51 28.17
N LEU A 23 -8.27 3.48 27.82
CA LEU A 23 -7.94 3.16 26.44
C LEU A 23 -9.18 2.71 25.64
N ASP A 24 -10.11 2.00 26.29
CA ASP A 24 -11.36 1.54 25.65
C ASP A 24 -12.47 2.61 25.64
N ALA A 25 -12.32 3.71 26.39
CA ALA A 25 -13.38 4.68 26.66
C ALA A 25 -14.04 5.31 25.42
N ASP A 26 -13.27 5.51 24.34
CA ASP A 26 -13.74 6.10 23.09
C ASP A 26 -13.79 5.11 21.91
N GLY A 27 -13.48 3.84 22.15
CA GLY A 27 -13.48 2.78 21.15
C GLY A 27 -12.39 2.91 20.08
N ARG A 28 -11.37 3.77 20.27
CA ARG A 28 -10.21 3.83 19.37
C ARG A 28 -9.34 2.57 19.46
N PHE A 29 -9.32 1.92 20.62
CA PHE A 29 -8.44 0.80 20.90
C PHE A 29 -9.22 -0.46 21.29
N VAL A 30 -8.72 -1.62 20.88
CA VAL A 30 -9.08 -2.94 21.43
C VAL A 30 -7.87 -3.41 22.23
N VAL A 31 -8.05 -3.60 23.54
CA VAL A 31 -6.95 -3.84 24.46
C VAL A 31 -6.93 -5.31 24.90
N ASP A 32 -5.87 -6.02 24.56
CA ASP A 32 -5.63 -7.39 25.03
C ASP A 32 -4.68 -7.35 26.24
N PRO A 33 -5.10 -7.86 27.41
CA PRO A 33 -4.32 -7.74 28.64
C PRO A 33 -3.31 -8.89 28.82
N GLU A 34 -2.13 -8.54 29.33
CA GLU A 34 -1.08 -9.46 29.72
C GLU A 34 -0.48 -9.07 31.09
N PHE A 35 0.08 -10.06 31.78
CA PHE A 35 0.55 -9.91 33.17
C PHE A 35 2.07 -9.86 33.29
N SER A 36 2.78 -10.27 32.24
CA SER A 36 4.24 -10.44 32.27
C SER A 36 4.84 -10.20 30.90
N GLY A 37 6.14 -9.89 30.87
CA GLY A 37 6.87 -9.78 29.61
C GLY A 37 6.96 -11.12 28.88
N GLY A 38 7.04 -12.23 29.62
CA GLY A 38 7.06 -13.58 29.04
C GLY A 38 5.79 -13.90 28.26
N THR A 39 4.62 -13.78 28.90
CA THR A 39 3.32 -14.08 28.26
C THR A 39 3.04 -13.13 27.10
N ALA A 40 3.36 -11.84 27.25
CA ALA A 40 3.22 -10.88 26.16
C ALA A 40 4.10 -11.20 24.95
N ALA A 41 5.33 -11.68 25.16
CA ALA A 41 6.21 -12.08 24.06
C ALA A 41 5.67 -13.32 23.31
N ASP A 42 5.04 -14.25 24.01
CA ASP A 42 4.40 -15.41 23.39
C ASP A 42 3.17 -14.97 22.57
N THR A 43 2.33 -14.10 23.12
CA THR A 43 1.15 -13.53 22.44
C THR A 43 1.51 -12.76 21.16
N LEU A 44 2.56 -11.94 21.20
CA LEU A 44 3.09 -11.27 20.00
C LEU A 44 3.51 -12.25 18.90
N GLY A 45 3.97 -13.45 19.27
CA GLY A 45 4.37 -14.50 18.32
C GLY A 45 3.20 -15.15 17.57
N HIS A 46 1.97 -14.99 18.07
CA HIS A 46 0.77 -15.60 17.50
C HIS A 46 -0.17 -14.57 16.87
N GLU A 47 -0.13 -13.32 17.32
CA GLU A 47 -1.05 -12.28 16.93
C GLU A 47 -0.35 -10.95 16.60
N SER A 48 -0.97 -10.16 15.71
CA SER A 48 -0.47 -8.83 15.33
C SER A 48 -1.14 -7.72 16.14
N TYR A 49 -0.32 -6.76 16.57
CA TYR A 49 -0.74 -5.59 17.34
C TYR A 49 -0.20 -4.29 16.74
N ASP A 50 -0.92 -3.20 16.96
CA ASP A 50 -0.59 -1.87 16.48
C ASP A 50 0.35 -1.12 17.42
N ALA A 51 0.30 -1.43 18.72
CA ALA A 51 1.27 -0.97 19.71
C ALA A 51 1.27 -1.85 20.97
N LEU A 52 2.34 -1.71 21.74
CA LEU A 52 2.52 -2.32 23.05
C LEU A 52 2.46 -1.23 24.12
N VAL A 53 1.60 -1.41 25.12
CA VAL A 53 1.46 -0.52 26.27
C VAL A 53 1.96 -1.25 27.51
N VAL A 54 2.96 -0.71 28.21
CA VAL A 54 3.64 -1.45 29.27
C VAL A 54 3.67 -0.66 30.58
N GLY A 55 3.07 -1.23 31.62
CA GLY A 55 3.22 -0.73 32.99
C GLY A 55 4.62 -1.04 33.53
N HIS A 56 5.31 -0.01 34.00
CA HIS A 56 6.63 -0.10 34.62
C HIS A 56 6.52 0.01 36.15
N PRO A 57 7.32 -0.76 36.91
CA PRO A 57 8.15 -1.87 36.46
C PRO A 57 7.36 -3.16 36.20
N LEU A 58 7.85 -4.00 35.29
CA LEU A 58 7.40 -5.39 35.12
C LEU A 58 8.17 -6.33 36.06
N PRO A 59 7.60 -7.49 36.47
CA PRO A 59 8.29 -8.50 37.27
C PRO A 59 9.54 -9.07 36.59
N ASP A 60 9.49 -9.22 35.27
CA ASP A 60 10.55 -9.85 34.46
C ASP A 60 11.51 -8.81 33.83
N ASP A 61 11.65 -7.63 34.46
CA ASP A 61 12.42 -6.48 33.96
C ASP A 61 11.85 -5.88 32.65
N THR A 62 11.33 -4.65 32.75
CA THR A 62 10.78 -3.92 31.59
C THR A 62 11.84 -3.71 30.51
N ASP A 63 13.09 -3.40 30.85
CA ASP A 63 14.14 -3.08 29.89
C ASP A 63 14.52 -4.32 29.08
N GLU A 64 14.63 -5.48 29.74
CA GLU A 64 14.91 -6.76 29.08
C GLU A 64 13.76 -7.16 28.15
N PHE A 65 12.52 -7.05 28.61
CA PHE A 65 11.35 -7.32 27.81
C PHE A 65 11.31 -6.44 26.54
N VAL A 66 11.50 -5.12 26.68
CA VAL A 66 11.49 -4.19 25.53
C VAL A 66 12.58 -4.55 24.51
N ARG A 67 13.80 -4.88 24.98
CA ARG A 67 14.89 -5.32 24.08
C ARG A 67 14.53 -6.61 23.33
N ARG A 68 13.88 -7.56 24.00
CA ARG A 68 13.40 -8.80 23.38
C ARG A 68 12.38 -8.51 22.28
N VAL A 69 11.37 -7.67 22.56
CA VAL A 69 10.36 -7.29 21.57
C VAL A 69 11.01 -6.59 20.38
N ARG A 70 11.96 -5.67 20.61
CA ARG A 70 12.69 -4.98 19.52
C ARG A 70 13.46 -5.91 18.59
N GLY A 71 13.90 -7.08 19.07
CA GLY A 71 14.55 -8.09 18.25
C GLY A 71 13.63 -8.71 17.18
N GLY A 72 12.34 -8.90 17.49
CA GLY A 72 11.34 -9.45 16.56
C GLY A 72 10.49 -8.38 15.86
N TYR A 73 10.24 -7.26 16.54
CA TYR A 73 9.33 -6.19 16.13
C TYR A 73 10.05 -4.85 16.24
N PRO A 74 10.98 -4.55 15.30
CA PRO A 74 11.88 -3.39 15.41
C PRO A 74 11.13 -2.05 15.38
N ASP A 75 9.98 -1.99 14.71
CA ASP A 75 9.24 -0.75 14.49
C ASP A 75 7.95 -0.61 15.31
N LEU A 76 7.53 -1.67 16.01
CA LEU A 76 6.29 -1.67 16.79
C LEU A 76 6.33 -0.58 17.86
N PRO A 77 5.38 0.35 17.96
CA PRO A 77 5.36 1.32 19.03
C PRO A 77 5.32 0.64 20.40
N ILE A 78 6.18 1.08 21.32
CA ILE A 78 6.20 0.60 22.70
C ILE A 78 6.11 1.81 23.60
N VAL A 79 4.95 2.06 24.19
CA VAL A 79 4.76 3.14 25.17
C VAL A 79 4.76 2.53 26.55
N THR A 80 5.66 3.02 27.40
CA THR A 80 5.71 2.62 28.80
C THR A 80 5.04 3.68 29.66
N TYR A 81 4.46 3.26 30.78
CA TYR A 81 3.92 4.18 31.76
C TYR A 81 4.27 3.74 33.18
N GLY A 82 4.24 4.67 34.14
CA GLY A 82 4.53 4.36 35.53
C GLY A 82 4.11 5.47 36.48
N GLU A 83 4.18 5.20 37.78
CA GLU A 83 4.01 6.24 38.80
C GLU A 83 5.15 7.25 38.75
N GLU A 84 5.00 8.42 39.38
CA GLU A 84 6.03 9.48 39.40
C GLU A 84 7.43 8.99 39.85
N THR A 85 7.48 7.99 40.72
CA THR A 85 8.74 7.40 41.21
C THR A 85 9.56 6.71 40.13
N ALA A 86 8.93 6.31 39.00
CA ALA A 86 9.60 5.72 37.85
C ALA A 86 10.31 6.74 36.93
N PHE A 87 10.11 8.05 37.16
CA PHE A 87 10.60 9.12 36.28
C PHE A 87 11.96 9.67 36.67
N ASP A 88 12.81 8.85 37.29
CA ASP A 88 14.21 9.21 37.50
C ASP A 88 15.01 9.16 36.19
N ALA A 89 16.09 9.94 36.14
CA ALA A 89 16.91 10.11 34.95
C ALA A 89 17.61 8.82 34.50
N ASP A 90 17.91 7.90 35.41
CA ASP A 90 18.56 6.63 35.06
C ASP A 90 17.53 5.69 34.43
N THR A 91 16.37 5.51 35.06
CA THR A 91 15.29 4.66 34.54
C THR A 91 14.81 5.10 33.17
N THR A 92 14.54 6.40 32.99
CA THR A 92 14.14 6.97 31.70
C THR A 92 15.18 6.66 30.62
N ARG A 93 16.47 6.87 30.92
CA ARG A 93 17.55 6.59 29.96
C ARG A 93 17.65 5.12 29.60
N ARG A 94 17.45 4.20 30.56
CA ARG A 94 17.52 2.77 30.28
C ARG A 94 16.36 2.31 29.39
N LEU A 95 15.14 2.79 29.64
CA LEU A 95 13.96 2.49 28.81
C LEU A 95 14.13 2.98 27.36
N PHE A 96 14.55 4.23 27.16
CA PHE A 96 14.81 4.74 25.80
C PHE A 96 15.96 3.99 25.10
N ARG A 97 17.00 3.58 25.84
CA ARG A 97 18.06 2.71 25.29
C ARG A 97 17.56 1.31 24.95
N ALA A 98 16.58 0.79 25.69
CA ALA A 98 15.95 -0.48 25.39
C ALA A 98 15.09 -0.39 24.12
N GLY A 99 14.56 0.79 23.81
CA GLY A 99 13.88 1.11 22.55
C GLY A 99 12.40 1.47 22.72
N VAL A 100 11.96 1.96 23.88
CA VAL A 100 10.61 2.50 24.02
C VAL A 100 10.40 3.68 23.08
N THR A 101 9.19 3.82 22.57
CA THR A 101 8.72 4.98 21.81
C THR A 101 8.51 6.17 22.75
N ASP A 102 7.95 5.93 23.93
CA ASP A 102 7.76 6.95 24.96
C ASP A 102 7.69 6.34 26.37
N HIS A 103 7.87 7.18 27.39
CA HIS A 103 7.70 6.85 28.80
C HIS A 103 6.89 7.95 29.49
N LEU A 104 5.70 7.63 30.01
CA LEU A 104 4.71 8.62 30.43
C LEU A 104 4.21 8.39 31.87
N PRO A 105 4.09 9.46 32.68
CA PRO A 105 3.55 9.32 34.02
C PRO A 105 2.07 8.96 33.95
N ILE A 106 1.59 8.23 34.96
CA ILE A 106 0.16 8.04 35.22
C ILE A 106 -0.18 8.59 36.60
N GLY A 107 -1.43 9.03 36.76
CA GLY A 107 -1.90 9.59 38.01
C GLY A 107 -3.34 10.07 37.89
N ASP A 108 -3.49 11.33 37.49
CA ASP A 108 -4.80 11.94 37.26
C ASP A 108 -5.30 11.75 35.82
N ASP A 109 -6.53 12.19 35.56
CA ASP A 109 -7.18 12.06 34.26
C ASP A 109 -6.44 12.82 33.14
N GLU A 110 -5.68 13.87 33.46
CA GLU A 110 -4.87 14.60 32.49
C GLU A 110 -3.66 13.76 32.02
N ALA A 111 -2.96 13.11 32.97
CA ALA A 111 -1.87 12.19 32.64
C ALA A 111 -2.35 11.02 31.76
N TYR A 112 -3.55 10.49 32.03
CA TYR A 112 -4.13 9.45 31.19
C TYR A 112 -4.51 9.96 29.79
N ALA A 113 -5.08 11.15 29.66
CA ALA A 113 -5.38 11.72 28.35
C ALA A 113 -4.11 11.85 27.50
N VAL A 114 -3.00 12.26 28.10
CA VAL A 114 -1.69 12.31 27.42
C VAL A 114 -1.23 10.93 26.97
N LEU A 115 -1.38 9.88 27.79
CA LEU A 115 -1.04 8.50 27.40
C LEU A 115 -1.82 8.07 26.15
N VAL A 116 -3.12 8.32 26.13
CA VAL A 116 -4.01 7.97 25.02
C VAL A 116 -3.59 8.71 23.74
N ASP A 117 -3.39 10.03 23.80
CA ASP A 117 -2.99 10.83 22.64
C ASP A 117 -1.60 10.44 22.11
N ARG A 118 -0.68 10.09 23.00
CA ARG A 118 0.66 9.61 22.62
C ARG A 118 0.61 8.25 21.95
N LEU A 119 -0.26 7.36 22.40
CA LEU A 119 -0.48 6.06 21.78
C LEU A 119 -1.09 6.21 20.39
N ASP A 120 -2.12 7.04 20.26
CA ASP A 120 -2.79 7.30 18.99
C ASP A 120 -1.81 7.81 17.94
N GLY A 121 -1.06 8.88 18.25
CA GLY A 121 -0.05 9.42 17.34
C GLY A 121 1.10 8.45 17.04
N ALA A 122 1.46 7.57 17.98
CA ALA A 122 2.49 6.56 17.75
C ALA A 122 2.01 5.44 16.81
N VAL A 123 0.76 5.01 16.95
CA VAL A 123 0.10 4.02 16.09
C VAL A 123 -0.08 4.58 14.68
N GLU A 124 -0.60 5.81 14.55
CA GLU A 124 -0.73 6.48 13.26
C GLU A 124 0.62 6.56 12.53
N ALA A 125 1.66 7.02 13.22
CA ALA A 125 3.00 7.11 12.64
C ALA A 125 3.60 5.73 12.29
N PHE A 126 3.24 4.67 13.01
CA PHE A 126 3.64 3.31 12.67
C PHE A 126 2.93 2.82 11.40
N HIS A 127 1.63 3.01 11.29
CA HIS A 127 0.85 2.67 10.10
C HIS A 127 1.32 3.43 8.87
N ASP A 128 1.63 4.72 9.00
CA ASP A 128 2.21 5.53 7.92
C ASP A 128 3.51 4.93 7.41
N ARG A 129 4.43 4.58 8.32
CA ARG A 129 5.71 3.96 7.97
C ARG A 129 5.54 2.59 7.32
N GLN A 130 4.63 1.76 7.83
CA GLN A 130 4.33 0.46 7.21
C GLN A 130 3.81 0.63 5.79
N ARG A 131 2.83 1.52 5.58
CA ARG A 131 2.28 1.84 4.26
C ARG A 131 3.36 2.30 3.29
N THR A 132 4.27 3.18 3.71
CA THR A 132 5.39 3.62 2.86
C THR A 132 6.34 2.47 2.53
N ARG A 133 6.68 1.59 3.48
CA ARG A 133 7.59 0.46 3.24
C ARG A 133 6.99 -0.59 2.34
N GLU A 134 5.73 -0.95 2.56
CA GLU A 134 4.99 -1.86 1.69
C GLU A 134 4.93 -1.31 0.27
N SER A 135 4.56 -0.04 0.11
CA SER A 135 4.57 0.67 -1.18
C SER A 135 5.93 0.55 -1.88
N ALA A 136 7.03 0.83 -1.16
CA ALA A 136 8.38 0.75 -1.71
C ALA A 136 8.80 -0.68 -2.08
N ALA A 137 8.43 -1.68 -1.28
CA ALA A 137 8.70 -3.08 -1.58
C ALA A 137 7.95 -3.53 -2.84
N THR A 138 6.72 -3.08 -3.01
CA THR A 138 5.88 -3.40 -4.16
C THR A 138 6.37 -2.73 -5.44
N LEU A 139 6.76 -1.45 -5.38
CA LEU A 139 7.40 -0.76 -6.52
C LEU A 139 8.72 -1.43 -6.95
N ARG A 140 9.48 -1.99 -6.00
CA ARG A 140 10.69 -2.77 -6.32
C ARG A 140 10.35 -4.04 -7.11
N ARG A 141 9.30 -4.78 -6.74
CA ARG A 141 8.87 -5.96 -7.51
C ARG A 141 8.54 -5.63 -8.96
N LEU A 142 7.86 -4.51 -9.21
CA LEU A 142 7.61 -4.02 -10.57
C LEU A 142 8.91 -3.65 -11.28
N SER A 143 9.84 -2.99 -10.58
CA SER A 143 11.14 -2.61 -11.15
C SER A 143 11.98 -3.84 -11.50
N ASP A 144 11.94 -4.88 -10.69
CA ASP A 144 12.64 -6.14 -10.94
C ASP A 144 12.03 -6.87 -12.15
N ALA A 145 10.69 -6.91 -12.25
CA ALA A 145 10.01 -7.48 -13.43
C ALA A 145 10.38 -6.75 -14.74
N ILE A 146 10.54 -5.42 -14.68
CA ILE A 146 11.04 -4.61 -15.79
C ILE A 146 12.50 -4.98 -16.14
N ALA A 147 13.35 -5.16 -15.14
CA ALA A 147 14.76 -5.48 -15.34
C ALA A 147 14.98 -6.89 -15.92
N ASP A 148 14.12 -7.83 -15.55
CA ASP A 148 14.17 -9.23 -16.00
C ASP A 148 13.41 -9.49 -17.31
N ALA A 149 12.78 -8.46 -17.89
CA ALA A 149 11.98 -8.60 -19.10
C ALA A 149 12.83 -9.12 -20.29
N PRO A 150 12.29 -10.04 -21.12
CA PRO A 150 12.99 -10.63 -22.26
C PRO A 150 13.41 -9.61 -23.33
N GLU A 151 14.21 -10.03 -24.32
CA GLU A 151 14.72 -9.13 -25.37
C GLU A 151 13.70 -8.75 -26.46
N SER A 152 12.62 -9.51 -26.60
CA SER A 152 11.58 -9.28 -27.62
C SER A 152 10.45 -8.41 -27.08
N LEU A 153 10.15 -7.29 -27.75
CA LEU A 153 9.13 -6.31 -27.36
C LEU A 153 7.82 -6.93 -26.87
N ASP A 154 7.20 -7.79 -27.70
CA ASP A 154 5.88 -8.38 -27.38
C ASP A 154 5.94 -9.21 -26.09
N GLY A 155 6.97 -10.05 -25.94
CA GLY A 155 7.18 -10.86 -24.73
C GLY A 155 7.47 -10.01 -23.49
N SER A 156 8.24 -8.93 -23.64
CA SER A 156 8.59 -8.04 -22.53
C SER A 156 7.35 -7.33 -21.99
N ILE A 157 6.54 -6.73 -22.86
CA ILE A 157 5.33 -6.01 -22.47
C ILE A 157 4.38 -6.97 -21.75
N ASP A 158 4.22 -8.15 -22.31
CA ASP A 158 3.37 -9.21 -21.81
C ASP A 158 3.76 -9.70 -20.40
N ASP A 159 5.04 -9.91 -20.13
CA ASP A 159 5.53 -10.35 -18.82
C ASP A 159 5.37 -9.25 -17.77
N VAL A 160 5.67 -8.00 -18.12
CA VAL A 160 5.49 -6.85 -17.22
C VAL A 160 4.01 -6.60 -16.91
N LEU A 161 3.10 -6.74 -17.89
CA LEU A 161 1.65 -6.70 -17.64
C LEU A 161 1.19 -7.80 -16.69
N GLY A 162 1.80 -8.99 -16.77
CA GLY A 162 1.56 -10.09 -15.83
C GLY A 162 1.99 -9.72 -14.41
N ALA A 163 3.19 -9.17 -14.26
CA ALA A 163 3.71 -8.71 -12.98
C ALA A 163 2.86 -7.58 -12.39
N VAL A 164 2.40 -6.62 -13.20
CA VAL A 164 1.48 -5.55 -12.74
C VAL A 164 0.18 -6.15 -12.23
N ARG A 165 -0.43 -7.07 -12.98
CA ARG A 165 -1.66 -7.74 -12.60
C ARG A 165 -1.52 -8.42 -11.23
N ASP A 166 -0.47 -9.22 -11.07
CA ASP A 166 -0.23 -9.99 -9.85
C ASP A 166 0.11 -9.08 -8.67
N THR A 167 0.83 -7.98 -8.93
CA THR A 167 1.23 -7.01 -7.91
C THR A 167 0.08 -6.16 -7.40
N TYR A 168 -0.87 -5.82 -8.27
CA TYR A 168 -2.04 -4.98 -7.94
C TYR A 168 -3.24 -5.83 -7.49
N GLU A 169 -3.11 -7.16 -7.61
CA GLU A 169 -4.14 -8.16 -7.33
C GLU A 169 -5.44 -7.88 -8.10
N VAL A 170 -5.29 -7.54 -9.38
CA VAL A 170 -6.39 -7.17 -10.28
C VAL A 170 -6.69 -8.28 -11.28
N ASP A 171 -7.88 -8.23 -11.86
CA ASP A 171 -8.32 -9.21 -12.85
C ASP A 171 -7.59 -9.07 -14.19
N TYR A 172 -7.25 -7.84 -14.60
CA TYR A 172 -6.67 -7.56 -15.90
C TYR A 172 -5.73 -6.33 -15.91
N ALA A 173 -4.67 -6.41 -16.70
CA ALA A 173 -3.78 -5.31 -17.08
C ALA A 173 -3.62 -5.28 -18.61
N GLY A 174 -3.64 -4.10 -19.23
CA GLY A 174 -3.59 -4.00 -20.69
C GLY A 174 -3.01 -2.71 -21.23
N LEU A 175 -2.42 -2.83 -22.42
CA LEU A 175 -1.91 -1.74 -23.24
C LEU A 175 -2.80 -1.60 -24.47
N ALA A 176 -3.25 -0.38 -24.72
CA ALA A 176 -4.02 -0.03 -25.89
C ALA A 176 -3.35 1.11 -26.66
N ARG A 177 -3.42 1.04 -27.98
CA ARG A 177 -3.02 2.12 -28.86
C ARG A 177 -4.25 2.97 -29.17
N ILE A 178 -4.08 4.29 -29.12
CA ILE A 178 -5.13 5.23 -29.53
C ILE A 178 -4.74 5.82 -30.88
N VAL A 179 -5.66 5.74 -31.85
CA VAL A 179 -5.49 6.34 -33.18
C VAL A 179 -6.79 7.05 -33.52
N ASP A 180 -6.72 8.37 -33.68
CA ASP A 180 -7.90 9.23 -33.77
C ASP A 180 -8.84 8.98 -32.57
N ASP A 181 -10.11 8.66 -32.80
CA ASP A 181 -11.10 8.32 -31.76
C ASP A 181 -11.29 6.80 -31.59
N GLU A 182 -10.28 6.00 -31.95
CA GLU A 182 -10.32 4.54 -31.86
C GLU A 182 -9.36 3.99 -30.81
N PHE A 183 -9.89 3.14 -29.93
CA PHE A 183 -9.10 2.24 -29.11
C PHE A 183 -8.73 1.01 -29.92
N ARG A 184 -7.44 0.65 -29.94
CA ARG A 184 -6.93 -0.59 -30.54
C ARG A 184 -6.16 -1.41 -29.52
N PHE A 185 -6.51 -2.68 -29.39
CA PHE A 185 -5.82 -3.59 -28.47
C PHE A 185 -4.37 -3.83 -28.95
N VAL A 186 -3.40 -3.71 -28.03
CA VAL A 186 -1.99 -4.04 -28.30
C VAL A 186 -1.58 -5.29 -27.53
N ALA A 187 -1.71 -5.25 -26.20
CA ALA A 187 -1.31 -6.33 -25.31
C ALA A 187 -2.21 -6.36 -24.06
N GLY A 188 -2.29 -7.52 -23.43
CA GLY A 188 -3.14 -7.71 -22.26
C GLY A 188 -2.84 -8.99 -21.51
N ARG A 189 -3.02 -8.94 -20.19
CA ARG A 189 -2.88 -10.07 -19.27
C ARG A 189 -4.05 -10.10 -18.30
N GLY A 190 -4.53 -11.30 -18.02
CA GLY A 190 -5.75 -11.49 -17.23
C GLY A 190 -6.93 -11.92 -18.08
N VAL A 191 -8.15 -11.69 -17.56
CA VAL A 191 -9.42 -12.27 -18.00
C VAL A 191 -9.47 -12.62 -19.51
N PRO A 192 -9.50 -13.92 -19.88
CA PRO A 192 -9.50 -14.37 -21.28
C PRO A 192 -10.63 -13.78 -22.15
N ASP A 193 -11.71 -13.34 -21.50
CA ASP A 193 -12.91 -12.81 -22.16
C ASP A 193 -12.80 -11.33 -22.53
N LEU A 194 -11.91 -10.54 -21.89
CA LEU A 194 -11.78 -9.12 -22.23
C LEU A 194 -11.31 -8.92 -23.68
N ARG A 195 -10.36 -9.74 -24.12
CA ARG A 195 -9.90 -9.78 -25.52
C ARG A 195 -10.97 -10.31 -26.49
N ARG A 196 -11.85 -11.20 -26.03
CA ARG A 196 -12.92 -11.76 -26.89
C ARG A 196 -14.09 -10.79 -27.04
N GLU A 197 -14.39 -10.04 -25.98
CA GLU A 197 -15.49 -9.08 -25.94
C GLU A 197 -15.14 -7.71 -26.51
N LEU A 198 -13.87 -7.32 -26.43
CA LEU A 198 -13.34 -6.19 -27.17
C LEU A 198 -13.00 -6.65 -28.59
N SER A 199 -13.67 -6.10 -29.60
CA SER A 199 -13.15 -6.18 -30.97
C SER A 199 -11.74 -5.58 -31.04
N GLU A 200 -10.97 -5.95 -32.07
CA GLU A 200 -9.60 -5.40 -32.26
C GLU A 200 -9.58 -3.86 -32.20
N THR A 201 -10.70 -3.24 -32.60
CA THR A 201 -10.96 -1.81 -32.51
C THR A 201 -12.32 -1.54 -31.87
N VAL A 202 -12.41 -0.57 -30.96
CA VAL A 202 -13.66 -0.06 -30.37
C VAL A 202 -13.64 1.48 -30.31
N PRO A 203 -14.81 2.17 -30.34
CA PRO A 203 -14.85 3.62 -30.15
C PRO A 203 -14.25 4.03 -28.81
N LEU A 204 -13.37 5.04 -28.82
CA LEU A 204 -12.66 5.50 -27.62
C LEU A 204 -13.64 5.94 -26.52
N GLU A 205 -14.72 6.63 -26.88
CA GLU A 205 -15.76 7.15 -25.98
C GLU A 205 -16.50 6.05 -25.19
N GLU A 206 -16.51 4.80 -25.68
CA GLU A 206 -17.12 3.68 -24.97
C GLU A 206 -16.22 3.11 -23.86
N THR A 207 -14.96 3.55 -23.81
CA THR A 207 -13.92 3.06 -22.90
C THR A 207 -13.63 4.05 -21.77
N TYR A 208 -13.04 3.54 -20.69
CA TYR A 208 -12.43 4.39 -19.65
C TYR A 208 -11.23 5.20 -20.16
N CYS A 209 -10.61 4.77 -21.27
CA CYS A 209 -9.41 5.39 -21.84
C CYS A 209 -9.71 6.80 -22.35
N ALA A 210 -10.95 7.10 -22.78
CA ALA A 210 -11.35 8.45 -23.19
C ALA A 210 -11.03 9.51 -22.14
N THR A 211 -11.27 9.19 -20.86
CA THR A 211 -10.99 10.12 -19.75
C THR A 211 -9.49 10.35 -19.57
N ILE A 212 -8.65 9.32 -19.77
CA ILE A 212 -7.19 9.47 -19.71
C ILE A 212 -6.70 10.37 -20.84
N VAL A 213 -7.19 10.14 -22.06
CA VAL A 213 -6.80 10.90 -23.25
C VAL A 213 -7.20 12.36 -23.12
N GLU A 214 -8.42 12.63 -22.64
CA GLU A 214 -8.92 13.99 -22.42
C GLU A 214 -8.15 14.73 -21.32
N GLU A 215 -7.83 14.06 -20.20
CA GLU A 215 -7.16 14.69 -19.06
C GLU A 215 -5.64 14.74 -19.19
N GLY A 216 -5.05 13.92 -20.07
CA GLY A 216 -3.61 13.85 -20.29
C GLY A 216 -2.81 13.40 -19.06
N ARG A 217 -3.43 12.65 -18.13
CA ARG A 217 -2.82 12.23 -16.87
C ARG A 217 -3.37 10.89 -16.39
N THR A 218 -2.75 10.33 -15.36
CA THR A 218 -3.24 9.15 -14.66
C THR A 218 -4.61 9.42 -14.02
N VAL A 219 -5.54 8.48 -14.21
CA VAL A 219 -6.91 8.54 -13.71
C VAL A 219 -7.27 7.21 -13.05
N ALA A 220 -7.97 7.29 -11.92
CA ALA A 220 -8.56 6.15 -11.23
C ALA A 220 -10.07 6.34 -11.12
N SER A 221 -10.83 5.25 -11.19
CA SER A 221 -12.26 5.25 -10.95
C SER A 221 -12.59 5.59 -9.49
N ASN A 222 -13.78 6.12 -9.27
CA ASN A 222 -14.38 6.30 -7.95
C ASN A 222 -14.78 4.93 -7.33
N ALA A 223 -15.23 4.95 -6.08
CA ALA A 223 -15.61 3.74 -5.33
C ALA A 223 -16.84 3.00 -5.90
N ASP A 224 -17.63 3.64 -6.77
CA ASP A 224 -18.74 3.03 -7.53
C ASP A 224 -18.31 2.48 -8.90
N GLY A 225 -17.01 2.54 -9.20
CA GLY A 225 -16.42 2.14 -10.48
C GLY A 225 -16.58 3.18 -11.59
N GLY A 226 -17.24 4.32 -11.34
CA GLY A 226 -17.41 5.38 -12.33
C GLY A 226 -16.19 6.29 -12.48
N MET A 227 -16.17 7.08 -13.55
CA MET A 227 -15.20 8.15 -13.76
C MET A 227 -15.83 9.50 -13.42
N ALA A 228 -15.51 10.07 -12.26
CA ALA A 228 -15.99 11.39 -11.84
C ALA A 228 -17.48 11.62 -12.20
N ASP A 229 -17.78 12.68 -12.97
CA ASP A 229 -19.13 13.05 -13.41
C ASP A 229 -19.66 12.24 -14.62
N ARG A 230 -18.85 11.33 -15.20
CA ARG A 230 -19.17 10.57 -16.42
C ARG A 230 -19.76 9.18 -16.15
N GLY A 231 -19.73 8.70 -14.90
CA GLY A 231 -20.18 7.36 -14.54
C GLY A 231 -19.34 6.26 -15.20
N ARG A 232 -19.90 5.05 -15.33
CA ARG A 232 -19.21 3.90 -15.95
C ARG A 232 -19.40 3.92 -17.48
N PRO A 233 -18.33 3.88 -18.30
CA PRO A 233 -18.42 3.75 -19.76
C PRO A 233 -19.10 2.44 -20.18
N LEU A 234 -19.58 2.38 -21.43
CA LEU A 234 -20.37 1.25 -21.95
C LEU A 234 -19.64 -0.09 -21.81
N ILE A 235 -18.35 -0.12 -22.16
CA ILE A 235 -17.51 -1.32 -22.01
C ILE A 235 -17.38 -1.71 -20.54
N GLY A 236 -17.22 -0.74 -19.64
CA GLY A 236 -17.17 -0.96 -18.20
C GLY A 236 -18.44 -1.57 -17.62
N GLN A 237 -19.60 -1.14 -18.11
CA GLN A 237 -20.90 -1.70 -17.72
C GLN A 237 -21.09 -3.12 -18.26
N ARG A 238 -20.79 -3.34 -19.55
CA ARG A 238 -20.94 -4.64 -20.21
C ARG A 238 -20.08 -5.73 -19.56
N LEU A 239 -18.83 -5.38 -19.22
CA LEU A 239 -17.84 -6.29 -18.65
C LEU A 239 -17.93 -6.41 -17.12
N GLY A 240 -18.82 -5.64 -16.47
CA GLY A 240 -18.95 -5.67 -15.02
C GLY A 240 -17.72 -5.13 -14.28
N LEU A 241 -16.95 -4.21 -14.88
CA LEU A 241 -15.76 -3.63 -14.25
C LEU A 241 -16.15 -2.65 -13.14
N GLU A 242 -15.79 -2.97 -11.90
CA GLU A 242 -16.10 -2.18 -10.70
C GLU A 242 -14.92 -1.28 -10.26
N CYS A 243 -13.71 -1.46 -10.80
CA CYS A 243 -12.66 -0.45 -10.67
C CYS A 243 -11.72 -0.39 -11.89
N TYR A 244 -11.10 0.77 -12.06
CA TYR A 244 -10.20 1.11 -13.15
C TYR A 244 -9.08 2.03 -12.67
N LEU A 245 -7.85 1.78 -13.09
CA LEU A 245 -6.74 2.71 -13.02
C LEU A 245 -6.01 2.71 -14.36
N GLY A 246 -5.73 3.87 -14.92
CA GLY A 246 -4.94 3.94 -16.14
C GLY A 246 -4.18 5.24 -16.29
N THR A 247 -3.19 5.22 -17.18
CA THR A 247 -2.24 6.30 -17.42
C THR A 247 -1.91 6.40 -18.92
N PRO A 248 -1.63 7.60 -19.46
CA PRO A 248 -1.25 7.74 -20.86
C PRO A 248 0.17 7.20 -21.11
N VAL A 249 0.39 6.68 -22.31
CA VAL A 249 1.71 6.25 -22.81
C VAL A 249 2.10 7.17 -23.95
N TYR A 250 3.17 7.94 -23.76
CA TYR A 250 3.74 8.83 -24.76
C TYR A 250 5.01 8.20 -25.35
N VAL A 251 5.14 8.19 -26.67
CA VAL A 251 6.30 7.67 -27.40
C VAL A 251 6.76 8.78 -28.34
N ASP A 252 8.02 9.22 -28.24
CA ASP A 252 8.52 10.39 -28.99
C ASP A 252 7.68 11.67 -28.74
N ASP A 253 7.26 11.93 -27.50
CA ASP A 253 6.37 13.03 -27.08
C ASP A 253 4.95 13.02 -27.69
N GLU A 254 4.58 11.98 -28.44
CA GLU A 254 3.24 11.80 -29.01
C GLU A 254 2.44 10.74 -28.24
N LEU A 255 1.13 10.95 -28.08
CA LEU A 255 0.26 9.95 -27.44
C LEU A 255 0.24 8.68 -28.29
N PHE A 256 0.86 7.62 -27.78
CA PHE A 256 0.76 6.29 -28.37
C PHE A 256 -0.55 5.61 -27.95
N GLY A 257 -0.89 5.72 -26.67
CA GLY A 257 -2.15 5.23 -26.16
C GLY A 257 -2.23 5.20 -24.64
N THR A 258 -2.81 4.15 -24.08
CA THR A 258 -3.07 4.06 -22.63
C THR A 258 -2.68 2.70 -22.06
N LEU A 259 -2.15 2.71 -20.84
CA LEU A 259 -1.91 1.54 -20.01
C LEU A 259 -2.95 1.54 -18.88
N CYS A 260 -3.62 0.42 -18.66
CA CYS A 260 -4.63 0.33 -17.61
C CYS A 260 -4.63 -1.01 -16.87
N VAL A 261 -5.19 -0.97 -15.67
CA VAL A 261 -5.59 -2.13 -14.87
C VAL A 261 -7.06 -2.02 -14.51
N VAL A 262 -7.76 -3.17 -14.48
CA VAL A 262 -9.19 -3.23 -14.17
C VAL A 262 -9.51 -4.43 -13.30
N ASP A 263 -10.56 -4.29 -12.48
CA ASP A 263 -11.11 -5.37 -11.68
C ASP A 263 -12.65 -5.37 -11.72
N ARG A 264 -13.24 -6.55 -11.61
CA ARG A 264 -14.68 -6.77 -11.40
C ARG A 264 -15.06 -6.70 -9.92
N SER A 265 -14.08 -6.79 -9.03
CA SER A 265 -14.27 -6.58 -7.59
C SER A 265 -14.28 -5.09 -7.25
N ARG A 266 -15.12 -4.71 -6.29
CA ARG A 266 -15.12 -3.33 -5.77
C ARG A 266 -13.84 -3.05 -5.01
N ARG A 267 -13.28 -1.87 -5.25
CA ARG A 267 -12.12 -1.34 -4.54
C ARG A 267 -12.45 0.07 -4.07
N GLN A 268 -12.04 0.45 -2.86
CA GLN A 268 -12.28 1.81 -2.35
C GLN A 268 -11.44 2.88 -3.08
N GLY A 269 -10.52 2.45 -3.95
CA GLY A 269 -9.66 3.29 -4.76
C GLY A 269 -8.29 2.64 -4.92
N PHE A 270 -7.42 3.33 -5.65
CA PHE A 270 -6.01 2.95 -5.77
C PHE A 270 -5.16 3.80 -4.84
N ALA A 271 -4.12 3.20 -4.25
CA ALA A 271 -3.15 3.90 -3.42
C ALA A 271 -2.24 4.82 -4.25
N ALA A 272 -1.49 5.72 -3.60
CA ALA A 272 -0.54 6.59 -4.30
C ALA A 272 0.53 5.78 -5.05
N TRP A 273 1.08 4.76 -4.41
CA TRP A 273 2.09 3.87 -4.99
C TRP A 273 1.57 3.12 -6.23
N GLU A 274 0.29 2.78 -6.28
CA GLU A 274 -0.32 2.12 -7.44
C GLU A 274 -0.34 3.05 -8.65
N ARG A 275 -0.59 4.34 -8.44
CA ARG A 275 -0.53 5.36 -9.50
C ARG A 275 0.91 5.58 -9.97
N GLU A 276 1.85 5.69 -9.03
CA GLU A 276 3.28 5.83 -9.37
C GLU A 276 3.83 4.61 -10.11
N GLY A 277 3.41 3.41 -9.70
CA GLY A 277 3.83 2.15 -10.31
C GLY A 277 3.34 1.98 -11.74
N ILE A 278 2.07 2.33 -12.03
CA ILE A 278 1.54 2.23 -13.40
C ILE A 278 2.19 3.25 -14.31
N GLU A 279 2.50 4.45 -13.81
CA GLU A 279 3.26 5.48 -14.53
C GLU A 279 4.70 5.04 -14.82
N LEU A 280 5.34 4.35 -13.88
CA LEU A 280 6.67 3.76 -14.09
C LEU A 280 6.65 2.73 -15.22
N VAL A 281 5.67 1.84 -15.23
CA VAL A 281 5.49 0.84 -16.27
C VAL A 281 5.20 1.49 -17.61
N ALA A 282 4.34 2.52 -17.65
CA ALA A 282 4.05 3.27 -18.88
C ALA A 282 5.30 3.91 -19.49
N ARG A 283 6.17 4.52 -18.67
CA ARG A 283 7.45 5.07 -19.13
C ARG A 283 8.40 3.99 -19.65
N TRP A 284 8.41 2.81 -19.04
CA TRP A 284 9.21 1.70 -19.52
C TRP A 284 8.67 1.16 -20.87
N ILE A 285 7.36 0.94 -21.00
CA ILE A 285 6.72 0.54 -22.25
C ILE A 285 7.05 1.54 -23.36
N ALA A 286 6.95 2.85 -23.08
CA ALA A 286 7.30 3.88 -24.05
C ALA A 286 8.72 3.72 -24.58
N ARG A 287 9.70 3.59 -23.69
CA ARG A 287 11.12 3.38 -24.07
C ARG A 287 11.33 2.12 -24.91
N GLU A 288 10.67 1.01 -24.58
CA GLU A 288 10.79 -0.22 -25.37
C GLU A 288 10.19 -0.05 -26.77
N LEU A 289 9.06 0.66 -26.89
CA LEU A 289 8.48 1.01 -28.19
C LEU A 289 9.40 1.93 -29.01
N GLU A 290 10.04 2.92 -28.39
CA GLU A 290 11.03 3.80 -29.06
C GLU A 290 12.23 2.97 -29.55
N HIS A 291 12.74 2.09 -28.70
CA HIS A 291 13.89 1.24 -29.01
C HIS A 291 13.59 0.26 -30.15
N ASP A 292 12.40 -0.35 -30.17
CA ASP A 292 11.99 -1.24 -31.26
C ASP A 292 11.81 -0.48 -32.58
N ARG A 293 11.18 0.71 -32.56
CA ARG A 293 11.07 1.59 -33.74
C ARG A 293 12.44 1.94 -34.31
N GLU A 294 13.40 2.27 -33.45
CA GLU A 294 14.75 2.61 -33.90
C GLU A 294 15.48 1.40 -34.50
N LYS A 295 15.39 0.23 -33.88
CA LYS A 295 15.90 -1.01 -34.46
C LYS A 295 15.28 -1.31 -35.83
N ALA A 296 13.97 -1.12 -35.98
CA ALA A 296 13.27 -1.33 -37.25
C ALA A 296 13.75 -0.34 -38.33
N ARG A 297 13.93 0.95 -38.00
CA ARG A 297 14.47 1.96 -38.91
C ARG A 297 15.89 1.62 -39.38
N LEU A 298 16.77 1.21 -38.46
CA LEU A 298 18.14 0.81 -38.78
C LEU A 298 18.20 -0.43 -39.67
N ARG A 299 17.35 -1.43 -39.42
CA ARG A 299 17.24 -2.63 -40.27
C ARG A 299 16.80 -2.25 -41.69
N ALA A 300 15.75 -1.45 -41.84
CA ALA A 300 15.27 -0.99 -43.14
C ALA A 300 16.37 -0.21 -43.91
N ALA A 301 17.13 0.65 -43.24
CA ALA A 301 18.22 1.42 -43.86
C ALA A 301 19.43 0.56 -44.28
N LEU A 302 19.63 -0.60 -43.65
CA LEU A 302 20.67 -1.57 -44.01
C LEU A 302 20.23 -2.49 -45.16
N ASP A 303 18.94 -2.79 -45.27
CA ASP A 303 18.38 -3.62 -46.34
C ASP A 303 18.24 -2.88 -47.68
N ASP A 304 18.19 -1.54 -47.66
CA ASP A 304 18.18 -0.66 -48.84
C ASP A 304 19.58 -0.38 -49.45
N ARG A 305 20.63 -1.06 -48.99
CA ARG A 305 22.04 -0.91 -49.44
C ARG A 305 22.58 -2.15 -50.14
#